data_AF-A0A371K5U6-F1
#
_entry.id   AF-A0A371K5U6-F1
#
_cell.length_a   1.000
_cell.length_b   1.000
_cell.length_c   1.000
_cell.angle_alpha   90.00
_cell.angle_beta   90.00
_cell.angle_gamma   90.00
#
_symmetry.space_group_name_H-M   'P 1'
#
loop_
_entity.id
_entity.type
_entity.pdbx_description
1 polymer ?
#
loop_
_entity_poly.entity_id
_entity_poly.type
_entity_poly.pdbx_seq_one_letter_code
_entity_poly.pdbx_strand_id
1 'polypeptide(L)' 'MYFKLYKDSQGDWRWTLYAANHRKIADSAEGYNKKSDCEDGIALVKSVMASTPVKD' A
#
# COMPACT_ATOMS: atom_id res chain seq x y z
N MET A 1 -0.75 3.00 -13.24
CA MET A 1 -0.56 2.32 -11.94
C MET A 1 -0.45 3.38 -10.87
N TYR A 2 -1.16 3.25 -9.75
CA TYR A 2 -1.18 4.25 -8.69
C TYR A 2 -1.58 3.66 -7.33
N PHE A 3 -1.09 4.26 -6.24
CA PHE A 3 -1.58 4.00 -4.90
C PHE A 3 -2.79 4.90 -4.59
N LYS A 4 -3.86 4.32 -4.07
CA LYS A 4 -4.99 5.04 -3.49
C LYS A 4 -4.89 4.95 -1.97
N LEU A 5 -4.66 6.09 -1.33
CA LEU A 5 -4.68 6.25 0.13
C LEU A 5 -6.09 6.66 0.57
N TYR A 6 -6.64 6.03 1.61
CA TYR A 6 -7.96 6.34 2.13
C TYR A 6 -8.07 5.96 3.61
N LYS A 7 -9.11 6.45 4.27
CA LYS A 7 -9.49 6.06 5.64
C LYS A 7 -10.65 5.08 5.55
N ASP A 8 -10.55 3.94 6.23
CA ASP A 8 -11.60 2.93 6.25
C ASP A 8 -12.71 3.28 7.26
N SER A 9 -13.73 2.42 7.35
CA SER A 9 -14.88 2.61 8.26
C SER A 9 -14.52 2.47 9.74
N GLN A 10 -13.39 1.84 10.07
CA GLN A 10 -12.89 1.69 11.44
C GLN A 10 -12.04 2.89 11.86
N GLY A 11 -11.73 3.78 10.91
CA GLY A 11 -10.93 4.98 11.14
C GLY A 11 -9.44 4.76 10.89
N ASP A 12 -9.05 3.62 10.32
CA ASP A 12 -7.67 3.34 9.99
C ASP A 12 -7.33 3.84 8.58
N TRP A 13 -6.11 4.31 8.40
CA TRP A 13 -5.55 4.63 7.09
C TRP A 13 -5.14 3.34 6.38
N ARG A 14 -5.49 3.24 5.10
CA ARG A 14 -5.13 2.10 4.24
C ARG A 14 -4.71 2.59 2.88
N TRP A 15 -3.90 1.79 2.20
CA TRP A 15 -3.57 2.00 0.81
C TRP A 15 -3.96 0.81 -0.06
N THR A 16 -4.22 1.08 -1.34
CA THR A 16 -4.48 0.04 -2.34
C THR A 16 -3.77 0.41 -3.63
N LEU A 17 -3.01 -0.53 -4.18
CA LEU A 17 -2.31 -0.37 -5.45
C LEU A 17 -3.21 -0.86 -6.59
N TYR A 18 -3.42 0.02 -7.56
CA TYR A 18 -4.16 -0.26 -8.78
C TYR A 18 -3.22 -0.33 -9.97
N ALA A 19 -3.40 -1.35 -10.81
CA ALA A 19 -2.75 -1.45 -12.10
C ALA A 19 -3.30 -0.41 -13.10
N ALA A 20 -2.69 -0.29 -14.27
CA ALA A 20 -3.14 0.65 -15.31
C ALA A 20 -4.58 0.37 -15.79
N ASN A 21 -5.04 -0.86 -15.69
CA ASN A 21 -6.42 -1.28 -16.00
C ASN A 21 -7.39 -1.08 -14.83
N HIS A 22 -7.04 -0.29 -13.82
CA HIS A 22 -7.85 -0.01 -12.62
C HIS A 22 -8.21 -1.24 -11.78
N ARG A 23 -7.55 -2.39 -11.98
CA ARG A 23 -7.72 -3.55 -11.11
C ARG A 23 -6.78 -3.45 -9.91
N LYS A 24 -7.30 -3.81 -8.74
CA LYS A 24 -6.53 -3.94 -7.50
C LYS A 24 -5.51 -5.07 -7.65
N ILE A 25 -4.25 -4.79 -7.31
CA ILE A 25 -3.15 -5.78 -7.36
C ILE A 25 -2.45 -5.99 -6.02
N ALA A 26 -2.51 -5.02 -5.12
CA ALA A 26 -2.01 -5.13 -3.75
C ALA A 26 -2.77 -4.16 -2.83
N ASP A 27 -2.71 -4.39 -1.52
CA ASP A 27 -3.18 -3.47 -0.50
C ASP A 27 -2.30 -3.56 0.75
N SER A 28 -2.55 -2.67 1.70
CA SER A 28 -1.78 -2.60 2.94
C SER A 28 -1.91 -3.82 3.85
N ALA A 29 -2.91 -4.68 3.65
CA ALA A 29 -3.41 -5.75 4.53
C ALA A 29 -3.90 -5.24 5.91
N GLU A 30 -3.10 -4.41 6.55
CA GLU A 30 -3.34 -3.81 7.85
C GLU A 30 -3.78 -2.34 7.72
N GLY A 31 -4.44 -1.85 8.78
CA GLY A 31 -4.81 -0.46 8.95
C GLY A 31 -3.76 0.29 9.77
N TYR A 32 -3.50 1.54 9.43
CA TYR A 32 -2.57 2.42 10.16
C TYR A 32 -3.34 3.49 10.94
N ASN A 33 -2.98 3.71 12.20
CA ASN A 33 -3.62 4.76 13.02
C ASN A 33 -3.35 6.18 12.47
N LYS A 34 -2.19 6.40 11.84
CA LYS A 34 -1.78 7.71 11.29
C LYS A 34 -1.59 7.64 9.78
N LYS A 35 -1.88 8.76 9.12
CA LYS A 35 -1.71 8.92 7.66
C LYS A 35 -0.24 8.81 7.26
N SER A 36 0.66 9.38 8.06
CA SER A 36 2.12 9.35 7.85
C SER A 36 2.62 7.91 7.77
N ASP A 37 2.21 7.08 8.72
CA ASP A 37 2.69 5.70 8.83
C ASP A 37 2.21 4.88 7.60
N CYS A 38 1.03 5.20 7.08
CA CYS A 38 0.51 4.62 5.85
C CYS A 38 1.29 5.07 4.61
N GLU A 39 1.67 6.36 4.55
CA GLU A 39 2.51 6.91 3.48
C GLU A 39 3.93 6.31 3.51
N ASP A 40 4.48 6.08 4.70
CA ASP A 40 5.76 5.38 4.88
C ASP A 40 5.68 3.92 4.41
N GLY A 41 4.58 3.23 4.68
CA GLY A 41 4.30 1.91 4.12
C GLY A 41 4.31 1.90 2.59
N ILE A 42 3.69 2.90 1.95
CA ILE A 42 3.75 3.06 0.48
C ILE A 42 5.20 3.31 0.03
N ALA A 43 5.95 4.15 0.75
CA ALA A 43 7.34 4.46 0.41
C ALA A 43 8.23 3.21 0.44
N LEU A 44 8.03 2.32 1.42
CA LEU A 44 8.71 1.03 1.49
C LEU A 44 8.40 0.16 0.28
N VAL A 45 7.12 0.02 -0.10
CA VAL A 45 6.72 -0.76 -1.30
C VAL A 45 7.34 -0.16 -2.57
N LYS A 46 7.40 1.17 -2.68
CA LYS A 46 8.06 1.85 -3.82
C LYS A 46 9.58 1.64 -3.86
N SER A 47 10.20 1.35 -2.72
CA SER A 47 11.64 1.08 -2.63
C SER A 47 12.01 -0.36 -2.95
N VAL A 48 11.04 -1.26 -3.09
CA VAL A 48 11.29 -2.65 -3.49
C VAL A 48 11.94 -2.67 -4.87
N MET A 49 13.02 -3.44 -4.97
CA MET A 49 13.78 -3.60 -6.21
C MET A 49 13.52 -4.97 -6.80
N ALA A 50 13.81 -5.13 -8.09
CA ALA A 50 13.70 -6.44 -8.76
C ALA A 50 14.58 -7.52 -8.11
N SER A 51 15.65 -7.13 -7.41
CA SER A 51 16.55 -8.03 -6.68
C SER A 51 16.12 -8.34 -5.24
N THR A 52 15.05 -7.70 -4.73
CA THR A 52 14.57 -7.98 -3.37
C THR A 52 14.12 -9.45 -3.30
N PRO A 53 14.72 -10.27 -2.41
CA PRO A 53 14.47 -11.71 -2.40
C PRO A 53 13.06 -12.04 -1.92
N VAL A 54 12.45 -13.05 -2.54
CA VAL A 54 11.20 -13.69 -2.10
C VAL A 54 11.56 -14.94 -1.31
N LYS A 55 10.90 -15.16 -0.18
CA LYS A 55 11.05 -16.35 0.67
C LYS A 55 9.72 -17.09 0.76
N ASP A 56 9.78 -18.42 0.72
CA ASP A 56 8.67 -19.33 1.03
C ASP A 56 8.42 -19.47 2.54
#